data_AF-A0A5N6PFU5-F1
#
_entry.id   AF-A0A5N6PFU5-F1
#
_cell.length_a   1.000
_cell.length_b   1.000
_cell.length_c   1.000
_cell.angle_alpha   90.00
_cell.angle_beta   90.00
_cell.angle_gamma   90.00
#
_symmetry.space_group_name_H-M   'P 1'
#
loop_
_entity.id
_entity.type
_entity.pdbx_description
1 polymer ?
#
loop_
_entity_poly.entity_id
_entity_poly.type
_entity_poly.pdbx_seq_one_letter_code
_entity_poly.pdbx_strand_id
1 'polypeptide(L)'
;MASISTCFKITPKSYAKPSSIVSLKPSRQFHCSLRAHNDVFRTHFLTLGKQNGVSSGRNFVSEIRASGDDPSVVAPAVFRPGKIVESDKLPAGLRKQVMAALDKCGRRVTVGDVASMAGVKLTEAQKALQAIAADTNGFLEVSDEGDILYVFPEDYQSKLVSKSLRIKTEPYLEKAKSVAGYLIRVTFGTALIASILIVYTTIIASLTSSSDSKGSSRKSSRDRSFDLLFSVLPSPSELFWYWDPYYHQRRFQNENAGMSFTEHVFSFVFGDGDPNEGIEEQRWKMIGQYIGSNDGVVTAEELAPYLDVESAVKTDDDSYILPVLLHFDGQPQVDNEGNILYWFPSLQRTAAPKMSKMLLKKIFKEHVGGPDKFFKEKKWELSKTRNEERALVGGLGGFNLFGVILLSAIFKNAKFVEPISPFTMFVNDILPLLQVYAASFFAIPLARWVFIQKRNAEIEKRNRARELRAQALELPDIDLKRKILSARDMSERTVMGQHQIVYSTDKDISEQDYDEQEWDVRFKGG
;
A
#
# COMPACT_ATOMS: atom_id res chain seq x y z
N MET A 1 41.99 -9.93 -67.28
CA MET A 1 41.69 -9.08 -68.46
C MET A 1 41.02 -9.98 -69.49
N ALA A 2 39.81 -9.83 -70.00
CA ALA A 2 38.75 -8.81 -70.00
C ALA A 2 37.41 -9.60 -70.07
N SER A 3 36.41 -9.36 -69.22
CA SER A 3 35.30 -8.38 -69.32
C SER A 3 34.19 -8.70 -70.32
N ILE A 4 32.99 -8.21 -69.97
CA ILE A 4 31.72 -8.03 -70.73
C ILE A 4 30.66 -9.09 -70.33
N SER A 5 29.75 -8.85 -69.38
CA SER A 5 28.55 -7.93 -69.36
C SER A 5 27.59 -8.22 -70.52
N THR A 6 26.28 -8.46 -70.37
CA THR A 6 25.26 -7.41 -70.14
C THR A 6 23.85 -8.07 -70.05
N CYS A 7 22.97 -7.42 -69.29
CA CYS A 7 21.53 -7.64 -69.04
C CYS A 7 20.60 -7.68 -70.27
N PHE A 8 19.39 -8.27 -70.17
CA PHE A 8 18.10 -7.57 -69.95
C PHE A 8 16.84 -8.46 -70.04
N LYS A 9 15.83 -7.99 -69.30
CA LYS A 9 14.44 -8.40 -69.00
C LYS A 9 13.56 -8.86 -70.19
N ILE A 10 12.50 -9.63 -69.90
CA ILE A 10 11.10 -9.48 -70.40
C ILE A 10 10.14 -10.37 -69.56
N THR A 11 9.14 -9.76 -68.91
CA THR A 11 7.81 -10.32 -68.53
C THR A 11 6.81 -9.94 -69.64
N PRO A 12 5.59 -10.51 -69.84
CA PRO A 12 4.67 -11.12 -68.85
C PRO A 12 3.78 -12.30 -69.39
N LYS A 13 2.90 -12.88 -68.55
CA LYS A 13 1.72 -13.63 -69.03
C LYS A 13 0.56 -13.51 -68.02
N SER A 14 -0.64 -13.26 -68.54
CA SER A 14 -1.89 -13.04 -67.82
C SER A 14 -2.93 -14.16 -68.06
N TYR A 15 -4.01 -14.11 -67.27
CA TYR A 15 -5.27 -14.88 -67.28
C TYR A 15 -5.22 -16.24 -66.55
N ALA A 16 -6.16 -16.62 -65.67
CA ALA A 16 -7.61 -16.36 -65.65
C ALA A 16 -8.27 -16.35 -64.23
N LYS A 17 -9.43 -15.68 -64.14
CA LYS A 17 -10.54 -15.83 -63.16
C LYS A 17 -11.67 -16.67 -63.84
N PRO A 18 -12.82 -17.09 -63.22
CA PRO A 18 -13.52 -16.58 -62.02
C PRO A 18 -14.12 -17.66 -61.07
N SER A 19 -14.49 -17.33 -59.83
CA SER A 19 -15.86 -16.99 -59.34
C SER A 19 -15.82 -17.16 -57.80
N SER A 20 -16.57 -16.54 -56.89
CA SER A 20 -17.55 -15.44 -56.85
C SER A 20 -17.95 -15.24 -55.38
N ILE A 21 -18.17 -13.99 -54.94
CA ILE A 21 -19.06 -13.55 -53.82
C ILE A 21 -18.50 -13.83 -52.39
N VAL A 22 -18.31 -12.90 -51.43
CA VAL A 22 -19.16 -11.81 -50.90
C VAL A 22 -18.31 -10.64 -50.36
N SER A 23 -18.84 -9.45 -50.60
CA SER A 23 -18.52 -8.11 -50.09
C SER A 23 -18.46 -7.97 -48.55
N LEU A 24 -17.48 -7.22 -48.02
CA LEU A 24 -17.72 -5.97 -47.27
C LEU A 24 -16.39 -5.33 -46.83
N LYS A 25 -16.16 -4.09 -47.30
CA LYS A 25 -15.09 -3.18 -46.88
C LYS A 25 -15.26 -2.76 -45.41
N PRO A 26 -14.16 -2.34 -44.77
CA PRO A 26 -14.21 -1.09 -44.01
C PRO A 26 -13.14 -0.11 -44.51
N SER A 27 -13.53 1.16 -44.67
CA SER A 27 -12.57 2.23 -44.86
C SER A 27 -13.01 3.49 -44.12
N ARG A 28 -12.03 4.05 -43.40
CA ARG A 28 -11.84 5.43 -42.92
C ARG A 28 -12.29 5.77 -41.50
N GLN A 29 -11.28 5.73 -40.63
CA GLN A 29 -10.71 6.88 -39.90
C GLN A 29 -11.68 7.99 -39.48
N PHE A 30 -11.84 8.13 -38.16
CA PHE A 30 -11.90 9.43 -37.50
C PHE A 30 -11.08 9.39 -36.21
N HIS A 31 -10.12 10.32 -36.12
CA HIS A 31 -9.46 10.71 -34.89
C HIS A 31 -10.47 11.38 -33.95
N CYS A 32 -10.50 10.98 -32.67
CA CYS A 32 -10.83 11.91 -31.60
C CYS A 32 -10.24 11.46 -30.26
N SER A 33 -9.69 12.45 -29.57
CA SER A 33 -8.91 12.43 -28.34
C SER A 33 -9.66 11.86 -27.12
N LEU A 34 -9.00 10.99 -26.38
CA LEU A 34 -9.37 10.58 -25.03
C LEU A 34 -9.11 11.74 -24.05
N ARG A 35 -10.19 12.34 -23.54
CA ARG A 35 -10.18 13.24 -22.38
C ARG A 35 -10.78 12.49 -21.20
N ALA A 36 -9.93 12.11 -20.25
CA ALA A 36 -10.35 11.53 -18.98
C ALA A 36 -10.95 12.63 -18.10
N HIS A 37 -12.23 12.50 -17.74
CA HIS A 37 -12.85 13.24 -16.64
C HIS A 37 -12.88 12.33 -15.41
N ASN A 38 -12.04 12.64 -14.42
CA ASN A 38 -12.22 12.21 -13.04
C ASN A 38 -12.33 13.50 -12.22
N ASP A 39 -13.55 13.91 -11.89
CA ASP A 39 -13.77 15.01 -10.95
C ASP A 39 -14.22 14.48 -9.59
N VAL A 40 -13.50 15.03 -8.61
CA VAL A 40 -13.46 14.74 -7.20
C VAL A 40 -14.63 15.48 -6.52
N PHE A 41 -15.40 14.78 -5.69
CA PHE A 41 -16.32 15.41 -4.73
C PHE A 41 -15.49 16.21 -3.70
N ARG A 42 -15.44 17.53 -3.89
CA ARG A 42 -14.84 18.50 -2.96
C ARG A 42 -15.97 19.25 -2.26
N THR A 43 -16.10 19.02 -0.96
CA THR A 43 -17.00 19.77 -0.08
C THR A 43 -16.51 21.22 0.08
N HIS A 44 -17.43 22.16 -0.15
CA HIS A 44 -17.24 23.60 -0.03
C HIS A 44 -17.04 24.04 1.42
N PHE A 45 -15.97 24.80 1.68
CA PHE A 45 -15.90 25.76 2.79
C PHE A 45 -15.49 27.13 2.25
N LEU A 46 -16.21 28.14 2.73
CA LEU A 46 -16.32 29.50 2.23
C LEU A 46 -15.02 30.30 2.39
N THR A 47 -14.57 30.91 1.29
CA THR A 47 -13.54 31.95 1.24
C THR A 47 -14.19 33.32 1.43
N LEU A 48 -13.80 34.03 2.49
CA LEU A 48 -14.00 35.48 2.60
C LEU A 48 -12.78 36.16 1.98
N GLY A 49 -13.02 36.95 0.93
CA GLY A 49 -11.97 37.66 0.20
C GLY A 49 -11.42 38.87 0.95
N LYS A 50 -10.13 39.16 0.71
CA LYS A 50 -9.63 40.54 0.72
C LYS A 50 -8.50 40.67 -0.29
N GLN A 51 -8.67 41.65 -1.18
CA GLN A 51 -7.84 41.96 -2.33
C GLN A 51 -6.61 42.81 -1.96
N ASN A 52 -5.63 42.71 -2.87
CA ASN A 52 -4.66 43.71 -3.34
C ASN A 52 -3.38 44.00 -2.55
N GLY A 53 -2.26 43.89 -3.29
CA GLY A 53 -0.95 44.42 -2.92
C GLY A 53 0.17 43.89 -3.82
N VAL A 54 0.28 44.41 -5.04
CA VAL A 54 1.46 44.26 -5.91
C VAL A 54 2.63 45.03 -5.29
N SER A 55 3.81 44.41 -5.17
CA SER A 55 5.09 45.15 -5.24
C SER A 55 6.27 44.22 -5.52
N SER A 56 6.79 44.37 -6.74
CA SER A 56 8.20 44.42 -7.18
C SER A 56 9.30 43.78 -6.34
N GLY A 57 10.11 42.97 -7.01
CA GLY A 57 11.30 42.32 -6.47
C GLY A 57 12.45 43.26 -6.17
N ARG A 58 13.37 42.76 -5.34
CA ARG A 58 14.75 43.22 -5.25
C ARG A 58 15.65 42.02 -5.03
N ASN A 59 16.46 41.73 -6.05
CA ASN A 59 17.73 41.04 -5.91
C ASN A 59 18.59 41.87 -4.93
N PHE A 60 19.15 41.24 -3.91
CA PHE A 60 20.25 41.84 -3.16
C PHE A 60 21.50 40.98 -3.33
N VAL A 61 22.49 41.67 -3.87
CA VAL A 61 23.84 41.25 -4.23
C VAL A 61 24.59 40.82 -2.98
N SER A 62 25.33 39.72 -3.10
CA SER A 62 26.33 39.25 -2.16
C SER A 62 27.51 40.22 -2.12
N GLU A 63 27.71 40.89 -0.98
CA GLU A 63 28.91 41.64 -0.68
C GLU A 63 29.81 40.79 0.23
N ILE A 64 30.90 40.28 -0.33
CA ILE A 64 32.01 39.68 0.41
C ILE A 64 32.81 40.84 1.00
N ARG A 65 33.02 40.85 2.33
CA ARG A 65 34.01 41.72 2.94
C ARG A 65 34.71 41.05 4.13
N ALA A 66 36.02 40.92 3.99
CA ALA A 66 36.97 40.54 5.02
C ALA A 66 37.21 41.69 6.01
N SER A 67 37.40 41.40 7.30
CA SER A 67 38.18 42.24 8.22
C SER A 67 38.40 41.57 9.58
N GLY A 68 39.69 41.32 9.91
CA GLY A 68 40.43 41.95 11.02
C GLY A 68 40.07 41.66 12.48
N ASP A 69 41.09 41.21 13.21
CA ASP A 69 41.20 40.95 14.66
C ASP A 69 40.70 42.07 15.59
N ASP A 70 39.95 41.72 16.65
CA ASP A 70 40.27 41.88 18.11
C ASP A 70 39.01 41.69 18.99
N PRO A 71 39.13 41.45 20.32
CA PRO A 71 38.31 40.47 21.00
C PRO A 71 37.28 41.07 21.96
N SER A 72 36.43 40.17 22.45
CA SER A 72 35.50 40.27 23.58
C SER A 72 34.04 40.63 23.26
N VAL A 73 33.18 39.91 23.98
CA VAL A 73 31.72 40.06 24.16
C VAL A 73 30.84 39.15 23.28
N VAL A 74 30.53 38.00 23.90
CA VAL A 74 29.27 37.22 23.82
C VAL A 74 28.93 36.54 22.48
N ALA A 75 29.18 35.22 22.49
CA ALA A 75 28.46 34.09 21.88
C ALA A 75 27.50 34.29 20.68
N PRO A 76 27.51 33.33 19.73
CA PRO A 76 27.21 33.56 18.32
C PRO A 76 25.72 33.71 18.04
N ALA A 77 25.39 34.59 17.09
CA ALA A 77 24.11 34.56 16.40
C ALA A 77 24.04 33.28 15.56
N VAL A 78 23.58 32.19 16.19
CA VAL A 78 23.11 30.99 15.51
C VAL A 78 21.99 31.42 14.56
N PHE A 79 22.22 31.33 13.26
CA PHE A 79 21.14 31.36 12.27
C PHE A 79 20.22 30.18 12.57
N ARG A 80 19.16 30.41 13.35
CA ARG A 80 18.09 29.45 13.58
C ARG A 80 17.05 29.64 12.48
N PRO A 81 17.03 28.83 11.40
CA PRO A 81 15.83 28.74 10.59
C PRO A 81 14.67 28.44 11.57
N GLY A 82 13.53 29.11 11.35
CA GLY A 82 12.47 29.22 12.34
C GLY A 82 12.01 27.90 12.95
N LYS A 83 11.23 27.99 14.02
CA LYS A 83 10.65 26.93 14.89
C LYS A 83 9.80 25.85 14.17
N ILE A 84 9.95 25.70 12.86
CA ILE A 84 9.31 24.72 11.99
C ILE A 84 10.04 23.39 12.17
N VAL A 85 9.30 22.35 12.51
CA VAL A 85 9.80 20.98 12.59
C VAL A 85 9.82 20.42 11.18
N GLU A 86 11.00 20.17 10.63
CA GLU A 86 11.14 19.72 9.23
C GLU A 86 10.55 18.32 9.01
N SER A 87 10.64 17.46 10.04
CA SER A 87 10.04 16.13 10.03
C SER A 87 8.51 16.13 9.96
N ASP A 88 7.82 17.23 10.31
CA ASP A 88 6.37 17.36 10.18
C ASP A 88 5.89 17.50 8.73
N LYS A 89 6.78 17.90 7.82
CA LYS A 89 6.49 18.01 6.37
C LYS A 89 6.52 16.64 5.68
N LEU A 90 7.07 15.62 6.33
CA LEU A 90 7.17 14.27 5.76
C LEU A 90 5.83 13.52 5.88
N PRO A 91 5.46 12.71 4.88
CA PRO A 91 4.42 11.70 5.03
C PRO A 91 4.75 10.75 6.18
N ALA A 92 3.75 10.39 6.98
CA ALA A 92 3.96 9.56 8.16
C ALA A 92 4.48 8.15 7.81
N GLY A 93 3.99 7.55 6.72
CA GLY A 93 4.47 6.26 6.22
C GLY A 93 5.96 6.30 5.87
N LEU A 94 6.38 7.27 5.04
CA LEU A 94 7.78 7.48 4.65
C LEU A 94 8.68 7.64 5.89
N ARG A 95 8.26 8.47 6.86
CA ARG A 95 9.01 8.71 8.09
C ARG A 95 9.19 7.43 8.91
N LYS A 96 8.11 6.66 9.12
CA LYS A 96 8.16 5.39 9.86
C LYS A 96 9.07 4.36 9.16
N GLN A 97 9.00 4.26 7.83
CA GLN A 97 9.85 3.35 7.04
C GLN A 97 11.34 3.72 7.15
N VAL A 98 11.67 5.00 6.99
CA VAL A 98 13.06 5.50 7.10
C VAL A 98 13.60 5.31 8.52
N MET A 99 12.80 5.60 9.56
CA MET A 99 13.20 5.35 10.95
C MET A 99 13.45 3.86 11.22
N ALA A 100 12.58 2.97 10.73
CA ALA A 100 12.78 1.53 10.88
C ALA A 100 14.01 1.01 10.13
N ALA A 101 14.34 1.60 8.97
CA ALA A 101 15.57 1.30 8.25
C ALA A 101 16.81 1.82 8.97
N LEU A 102 16.76 3.03 9.53
CA LEU A 102 17.83 3.63 10.33
C LEU A 102 18.24 2.75 11.51
N ASP A 103 17.27 2.27 12.27
CA ASP A 103 17.50 1.38 13.41
C ASP A 103 18.20 0.09 12.98
N LYS A 104 17.79 -0.48 11.83
CA LYS A 104 18.37 -1.71 11.29
C LYS A 104 19.78 -1.54 10.72
N CYS A 105 20.06 -0.37 10.15
CA CYS A 105 21.35 -0.07 9.53
C CYS A 105 22.39 0.48 10.53
N GLY A 106 22.04 0.58 11.82
CA GLY A 106 23.00 0.95 12.87
C GLY A 106 23.22 2.45 13.03
N ARG A 107 22.26 3.29 12.59
CA ARG A 107 22.21 4.75 12.83
C ARG A 107 23.34 5.61 12.24
N ARG A 108 24.43 5.02 11.75
CA ARG A 108 25.39 5.62 10.82
C ARG A 108 25.13 5.04 9.44
N VAL A 109 24.57 5.84 8.53
CA VAL A 109 24.01 5.34 7.26
C VAL A 109 24.30 6.26 6.08
N THR A 110 24.35 5.67 4.89
CA THR A 110 24.27 6.41 3.63
C THR A 110 22.81 6.53 3.15
N VAL A 111 22.56 7.39 2.17
CA VAL A 111 21.24 7.47 1.51
C VAL A 111 20.88 6.12 0.86
N GLY A 112 21.86 5.45 0.25
CA GLY A 112 21.69 4.13 -0.38
C GLY A 112 21.33 3.01 0.60
N ASP A 113 21.97 3.00 1.78
CA ASP A 113 21.68 2.02 2.83
C ASP A 113 20.21 2.11 3.29
N VAL A 114 19.70 3.34 3.44
CA VAL A 114 18.31 3.58 3.86
C VAL A 114 17.34 3.32 2.72
N ALA A 115 17.63 3.77 1.50
CA ALA A 115 16.76 3.56 0.35
C ALA A 115 16.59 2.07 0.03
N SER A 116 17.69 1.31 0.00
CA SER A 116 17.65 -0.15 -0.23
C SER A 116 16.92 -0.89 0.89
N MET A 117 17.11 -0.50 2.15
CA MET A 117 16.48 -1.16 3.30
C MET A 117 14.99 -0.82 3.46
N ALA A 118 14.60 0.44 3.22
CA ALA A 118 13.23 0.92 3.36
C ALA A 118 12.39 0.70 2.09
N GLY A 119 13.01 0.57 0.91
CA GLY A 119 12.32 0.50 -0.37
C GLY A 119 11.82 1.86 -0.87
N VAL A 120 12.41 2.97 -0.43
CA VAL A 120 11.97 4.33 -0.79
C VAL A 120 12.89 4.93 -1.85
N LYS A 121 12.40 5.94 -2.57
CA LYS A 121 13.22 6.64 -3.57
C LYS A 121 14.43 7.30 -2.91
N LEU A 122 15.55 7.39 -3.63
CA LEU A 122 16.76 8.03 -3.09
C LEU A 122 16.52 9.48 -2.67
N THR A 123 15.78 10.25 -3.46
CA THR A 123 15.44 11.64 -3.15
C THR A 123 14.55 11.77 -1.91
N GLU A 124 13.63 10.82 -1.72
CA GLU A 124 12.75 10.76 -0.55
C GLU A 124 13.51 10.33 0.70
N ALA A 125 14.42 9.35 0.58
CA ALA A 125 15.33 8.94 1.65
C ALA A 125 16.22 10.11 2.08
N GLN A 126 16.87 10.79 1.14
CA GLN A 126 17.74 11.94 1.44
C GLN A 126 16.98 13.04 2.15
N LYS A 127 15.81 13.43 1.62
CA LYS A 127 14.96 14.46 2.24
C LYS A 127 14.51 14.06 3.64
N ALA A 128 14.12 12.80 3.83
CA ALA A 128 13.71 12.30 5.13
C ALA A 128 14.87 12.28 6.13
N LEU A 129 16.07 11.85 5.71
CA LEU A 129 17.27 11.84 6.55
C LEU A 129 17.67 13.24 6.98
N GLN A 130 17.67 14.21 6.06
CA GLN A 130 17.97 15.60 6.37
C GLN A 130 16.96 16.20 7.36
N ALA A 131 15.67 15.98 7.12
CA ALA A 131 14.61 16.47 8.01
C ALA A 131 14.69 15.83 9.41
N ILE A 132 15.00 14.53 9.50
CA ILE A 132 15.19 13.85 10.79
C ILE A 132 16.46 14.36 11.47
N ALA A 133 17.58 14.53 10.76
CA ALA A 133 18.85 14.98 11.32
C ALA A 133 18.74 16.39 11.91
N ALA A 134 18.09 17.30 11.17
CA ALA A 134 17.81 18.67 11.60
C ALA A 134 16.96 18.73 12.89
N ASP A 135 16.16 17.71 13.16
CA ASP A 135 15.28 17.65 14.32
C ASP A 135 15.82 16.81 15.50
N THR A 136 16.92 16.06 15.33
CA THR A 136 17.40 15.06 16.32
C THR A 136 18.82 15.25 16.81
N ASN A 137 19.47 16.36 16.47
CA ASN A 137 20.92 16.54 16.62
C ASN A 137 21.70 15.43 15.90
N GLY A 138 21.22 15.01 14.72
CA GLY A 138 22.00 14.17 13.82
C GLY A 138 23.04 15.03 13.12
N PHE A 139 24.24 14.49 12.91
CA PHE A 139 25.33 15.18 12.22
C PHE A 139 25.71 14.46 10.92
N LEU A 140 26.46 15.16 10.08
CA LEU A 140 26.91 14.67 8.79
C LEU A 140 28.42 14.41 8.83
N GLU A 141 28.84 13.28 8.28
CA GLU A 141 30.23 12.98 7.95
C GLU A 141 30.37 12.98 6.43
N VAL A 142 31.47 13.53 5.92
CA VAL A 142 31.78 13.55 4.49
C VAL A 142 33.10 12.82 4.26
N SER A 143 33.10 11.90 3.31
CA SER A 143 34.31 11.17 2.89
C SER A 143 35.18 11.98 1.94
N ASP A 144 36.42 11.54 1.78
CA ASP A 144 37.35 11.96 0.73
C ASP A 144 36.76 11.93 -0.70
N GLU A 145 35.93 10.94 -1.03
CA GLU A 145 35.22 10.85 -2.32
C GLU A 145 34.03 11.82 -2.45
N GLY A 146 33.71 12.58 -1.39
CA GLY A 146 32.56 13.50 -1.35
C GLY A 146 31.23 12.84 -0.95
N ASP A 147 31.26 11.60 -0.46
CA ASP A 147 30.08 10.90 0.03
C ASP A 147 29.60 11.38 1.39
N ILE A 148 28.29 11.49 1.54
CA ILE A 148 27.64 11.99 2.76
C ILE A 148 27.10 10.82 3.57
N LEU A 149 27.51 10.74 4.82
CA LEU A 149 26.96 9.84 5.83
C LEU A 149 26.17 10.64 6.87
N TYR A 150 25.05 10.06 7.29
CA TYR A 150 24.21 10.60 8.35
C TYR A 150 24.42 9.77 9.61
N VAL A 151 24.74 10.44 10.72
CA VAL A 151 24.94 9.80 12.02
C VAL A 151 23.88 10.31 13.00
N PHE A 152 23.15 9.37 13.60
CA PHE A 152 22.07 9.66 14.54
C PHE A 152 22.39 9.17 15.96
N PRO A 153 22.06 9.96 16.99
CA PRO A 153 22.22 9.54 18.38
C PRO A 153 21.23 8.42 18.74
N GLU A 154 21.50 7.67 19.82
CA GLU A 154 20.63 6.55 20.24
C GLU A 154 19.20 6.99 20.57
N ASP A 155 19.05 8.21 21.10
CA ASP A 155 17.80 8.79 21.59
C ASP A 155 17.07 9.67 20.55
N TYR A 156 17.45 9.58 19.27
CA TYR A 156 16.91 10.43 18.20
C TYR A 156 15.37 10.35 18.11
N GLN A 157 14.77 9.17 18.31
CA GLN A 157 13.31 8.99 18.24
C GLN A 157 12.58 9.76 19.36
N SER A 158 13.11 9.70 20.58
CA SER A 158 12.56 10.43 21.73
C SER A 158 12.66 11.94 21.51
N LYS A 159 13.79 12.40 20.95
CA LYS A 159 14.00 13.80 20.56
C LYS A 159 12.97 14.24 19.51
N LEU A 160 12.73 13.45 18.46
CA LEU A 160 11.69 13.74 17.45
C LEU A 160 10.30 13.90 18.06
N VAL A 161 9.88 12.93 18.89
CA VAL A 161 8.54 12.91 19.48
C VAL A 161 8.35 14.09 20.43
N SER A 162 9.39 14.50 21.16
CA SER A 162 9.33 15.67 22.03
C SER A 162 9.18 16.99 21.26
N LYS A 163 9.66 17.04 20.01
CA LYS A 163 9.67 18.23 19.17
C LYS A 163 8.35 18.41 18.38
N SER A 164 7.68 17.31 18.01
CA SER A 164 6.47 17.36 17.18
C SER A 164 5.18 16.96 17.93
N LEU A 165 4.20 17.86 17.90
CA LEU A 165 2.83 17.58 18.35
C LEU A 165 2.08 16.67 17.37
N ARG A 166 2.31 16.80 16.06
CA ARG A 166 1.64 15.99 15.04
C ARG A 166 1.98 14.50 15.23
N ILE A 167 3.27 14.21 15.42
CA ILE A 167 3.80 12.88 15.67
C ILE A 167 3.20 12.29 16.96
N LYS A 168 3.03 13.10 18.00
CA LYS A 168 2.42 12.69 19.28
C LYS A 168 0.93 12.33 19.15
N THR A 169 0.20 12.98 18.24
CA THR A 169 -1.26 12.77 18.06
C THR A 169 -1.62 11.63 17.11
N GLU A 170 -0.72 11.24 16.21
CA GLU A 170 -0.91 10.17 15.24
C GLU A 170 -1.47 8.85 15.83
N PRO A 171 -0.96 8.31 16.96
CA PRO A 171 -1.48 7.06 17.52
C PRO A 171 -2.93 7.17 18.02
N TYR A 172 -3.38 8.37 18.41
CA TYR A 172 -4.76 8.58 18.84
C TYR A 172 -5.72 8.59 17.66
N LEU A 173 -5.30 9.16 16.52
CA LEU A 173 -6.09 9.16 15.31
C LEU A 173 -6.23 7.74 14.72
N GLU A 174 -5.15 6.95 14.75
CA GLU A 174 -5.20 5.53 14.36
C GLU A 174 -6.16 4.73 15.25
N LYS A 175 -6.12 4.94 16.57
CA LYS A 175 -7.08 4.34 17.51
C LYS A 175 -8.53 4.78 17.21
N ALA A 176 -8.76 6.07 16.95
CA ALA A 176 -10.09 6.59 16.63
C ALA A 176 -10.67 5.99 15.35
N LYS A 177 -9.86 5.82 14.30
CA LYS A 177 -10.28 5.16 13.05
C LYS A 177 -10.69 3.70 13.29
N SER A 178 -9.93 2.96 14.09
CA SER A 178 -10.26 1.58 14.46
C SER A 178 -11.60 1.49 15.20
N VAL A 179 -11.84 2.37 16.17
CA VAL A 179 -13.11 2.42 16.92
C VAL A 179 -14.29 2.81 16.02
N ALA A 180 -14.12 3.79 15.13
CA ALA A 180 -15.16 4.19 14.19
C ALA A 180 -15.54 3.04 13.23
N GLY A 181 -14.55 2.33 12.70
CA GLY A 181 -14.77 1.15 11.86
C GLY A 181 -15.57 0.09 12.60
N TYR A 182 -15.20 -0.22 13.85
CA TYR A 182 -15.92 -1.17 14.70
C TYR A 182 -17.39 -0.77 14.93
N LEU A 183 -17.66 0.50 15.24
CA LEU A 183 -19.03 1.00 15.49
C LEU A 183 -19.94 0.79 14.26
N ILE A 184 -19.41 0.95 13.05
CA ILE A 184 -20.14 0.67 11.82
C ILE A 184 -20.48 -0.83 11.70
N ARG A 185 -19.56 -1.74 12.04
CA ARG A 185 -19.81 -3.20 11.99
C ARG A 185 -20.90 -3.61 12.99
N VAL A 186 -20.82 -3.08 14.21
CA VAL A 186 -21.78 -3.28 15.30
C VAL A 186 -23.17 -2.84 14.87
N THR A 187 -23.29 -1.58 14.47
CA THR A 187 -24.58 -0.99 14.09
C THR A 187 -25.22 -1.76 12.94
N PHE A 188 -24.46 -2.10 11.90
CA PHE A 188 -24.98 -2.89 10.79
C PHE A 188 -25.45 -4.30 11.18
N GLY A 189 -24.67 -5.02 12.00
CA GLY A 189 -25.05 -6.35 12.48
C GLY A 189 -26.27 -6.32 13.42
N THR A 190 -26.36 -5.32 14.30
CA THR A 190 -27.54 -5.13 15.17
C THR A 190 -28.79 -4.75 14.37
N ALA A 191 -28.64 -3.99 13.28
CA ALA A 191 -29.75 -3.67 12.38
C ALA A 191 -30.34 -4.92 11.72
N LEU A 192 -29.52 -5.94 11.42
CA LEU A 192 -30.03 -7.22 10.91
C LEU A 192 -30.97 -7.89 11.93
N ILE A 193 -30.54 -8.00 13.17
CA ILE A 193 -31.34 -8.61 14.25
C ILE A 193 -32.62 -7.80 14.48
N ALA A 194 -32.51 -6.47 14.56
CA ALA A 194 -33.66 -5.58 14.72
C ALA A 194 -34.66 -5.72 13.56
N SER A 195 -34.17 -5.81 12.32
CA SER A 195 -35.03 -5.99 11.14
C SER A 195 -35.82 -7.29 11.20
N ILE A 196 -35.19 -8.41 11.61
CA ILE A 196 -35.86 -9.71 11.77
C ILE A 196 -36.93 -9.62 12.85
N LEU A 197 -36.61 -9.06 14.02
CA LEU A 197 -37.57 -8.92 15.11
C LEU A 197 -38.78 -8.09 14.69
N ILE A 198 -38.57 -6.93 14.04
CA ILE A 198 -39.66 -6.05 13.59
C ILE A 198 -40.53 -6.74 12.54
N VAL A 199 -39.93 -7.40 11.56
CA VAL A 199 -40.65 -8.06 10.48
C VAL A 199 -41.51 -9.21 11.00
N TYR A 200 -40.93 -10.13 11.78
CA TYR A 200 -41.64 -11.32 12.23
C TYR A 200 -42.67 -11.04 13.33
N THR A 201 -42.42 -10.07 14.20
CA THR A 201 -43.44 -9.62 15.17
C THR A 201 -44.68 -9.06 14.44
N THR A 202 -44.47 -8.28 13.37
CA THR A 202 -45.56 -7.73 12.55
C THR A 202 -46.33 -8.81 11.80
N ILE A 203 -45.63 -9.81 11.26
CA ILE A 203 -46.26 -10.97 10.60
C ILE A 203 -47.14 -11.73 11.60
N ILE A 204 -46.62 -12.06 12.78
CA ILE A 204 -47.38 -12.78 13.83
C ILE A 204 -48.58 -11.96 14.30
N ALA A 205 -48.40 -10.66 14.54
CA ALA A 205 -49.48 -9.76 14.95
C ALA A 205 -50.61 -9.71 13.90
N SER A 206 -50.24 -9.59 12.62
CA SER A 206 -51.20 -9.55 11.50
C SER A 206 -51.96 -10.86 11.31
N LEU A 207 -51.29 -12.01 11.51
CA LEU A 207 -51.94 -13.32 11.39
C LEU A 207 -52.85 -13.64 12.58
N THR A 208 -52.46 -13.23 13.80
CA THR A 208 -53.24 -13.50 15.02
C THR A 208 -54.51 -12.65 15.10
N SER A 209 -54.53 -11.45 14.52
CA SER A 209 -55.72 -10.59 14.50
C SER A 209 -56.84 -11.08 13.58
N SER A 210 -56.61 -12.13 12.79
CA SER A 210 -57.59 -12.67 11.84
C SER A 210 -58.39 -13.87 12.38
N SER A 211 -58.11 -14.35 13.60
CA SER A 211 -58.81 -15.48 14.21
C SER A 211 -59.71 -15.01 15.37
N ASP A 212 -60.94 -14.62 15.05
CA ASP A 212 -61.97 -14.40 16.07
C ASP A 212 -63.28 -15.12 15.68
N SER A 213 -63.50 -16.30 16.24
CA SER A 213 -64.84 -16.84 16.53
C SER A 213 -64.82 -17.98 17.57
N LYS A 214 -65.32 -17.65 18.76
CA LYS A 214 -66.01 -18.45 19.81
C LYS A 214 -65.33 -19.68 20.45
N GLY A 215 -65.12 -19.57 21.79
CA GLY A 215 -65.59 -20.58 22.74
C GLY A 215 -64.56 -21.35 23.58
N SER A 216 -64.47 -20.97 24.86
CA SER A 216 -64.09 -21.73 26.07
C SER A 216 -62.74 -22.49 26.16
N SER A 217 -61.89 -21.94 27.04
CA SER A 217 -61.02 -22.64 28.00
C SER A 217 -60.25 -23.90 27.56
N ARG A 218 -58.97 -23.71 27.21
CA ARG A 218 -57.89 -24.62 27.63
C ARG A 218 -56.58 -23.83 27.78
N LYS A 219 -56.13 -23.78 29.03
CA LYS A 219 -54.79 -23.35 29.45
C LYS A 219 -53.76 -24.35 28.90
N SER A 220 -52.55 -23.86 28.65
CA SER A 220 -51.32 -24.59 28.31
C SER A 220 -51.13 -25.00 26.84
N SER A 221 -50.37 -24.17 26.10
CA SER A 221 -49.34 -24.57 25.11
C SER A 221 -48.86 -23.38 24.24
N ARG A 222 -48.74 -22.16 24.79
CA ARG A 222 -48.26 -20.97 24.05
C ARG A 222 -46.75 -20.69 24.26
N ASP A 223 -45.99 -21.68 24.70
CA ASP A 223 -44.55 -21.52 25.00
C ASP A 223 -43.61 -22.32 24.08
N ARG A 224 -44.08 -22.94 22.99
CA ARG A 224 -43.16 -23.70 22.09
C ARG A 224 -42.80 -23.03 20.77
N SER A 225 -43.51 -21.98 20.35
CA SER A 225 -43.21 -21.28 19.08
C SER A 225 -42.35 -20.04 19.27
N PHE A 226 -42.40 -19.39 20.43
CA PHE A 226 -41.52 -18.27 20.76
C PHE A 226 -40.12 -18.75 21.18
N ASP A 227 -40.04 -19.92 21.84
CA ASP A 227 -38.79 -20.53 22.29
C ASP A 227 -37.89 -20.98 21.13
N LEU A 228 -38.47 -21.38 20.00
CA LEU A 228 -37.71 -21.69 18.77
C LEU A 228 -37.18 -20.43 18.05
N LEU A 229 -37.83 -19.28 18.23
CA LEU A 229 -37.37 -18.01 17.67
C LEU A 229 -36.23 -17.40 18.52
N PHE A 230 -36.28 -17.60 19.84
CA PHE A 230 -35.29 -17.09 20.81
C PHE A 230 -34.14 -18.05 21.11
N SER A 231 -34.22 -19.34 20.75
CA SER A 231 -33.09 -20.27 20.86
C SER A 231 -32.08 -20.13 19.70
N VAL A 232 -32.48 -19.50 18.60
CA VAL A 232 -31.61 -19.22 17.43
C VAL A 232 -31.02 -17.80 17.48
N LEU A 233 -31.62 -16.88 18.25
CA LEU A 233 -31.09 -15.53 18.48
C LEU A 233 -30.28 -15.50 19.80
N PRO A 234 -29.15 -14.77 19.87
CA PRO A 234 -28.46 -14.54 21.14
C PRO A 234 -29.38 -13.80 22.13
N SER A 235 -29.22 -14.09 23.43
CA SER A 235 -30.15 -13.60 24.45
C SER A 235 -30.19 -12.06 24.54
N PRO A 236 -31.34 -11.43 24.85
CA PRO A 236 -31.46 -9.97 24.97
C PRO A 236 -30.50 -9.36 26.02
N SER A 237 -30.17 -10.13 27.07
CA SER A 237 -29.20 -9.76 28.10
C SER A 237 -27.75 -9.81 27.61
N GLU A 238 -27.41 -10.71 26.68
CA GLU A 238 -26.08 -10.73 26.03
C GLU A 238 -25.91 -9.59 25.00
N LEU A 239 -27.03 -9.12 24.41
CA LEU A 239 -27.05 -7.99 23.49
C LEU A 239 -26.71 -6.65 24.17
N PHE A 240 -27.00 -6.51 25.47
CA PHE A 240 -26.71 -5.30 26.25
C PHE A 240 -25.21 -5.16 26.60
N TRP A 241 -24.49 -6.28 26.75
CA TRP A 241 -23.03 -6.29 26.93
C TRP A 241 -22.24 -5.94 25.65
N TYR A 242 -22.88 -6.03 24.48
CA TYR A 242 -22.30 -5.68 23.18
C TYR A 242 -22.19 -4.16 22.94
N TRP A 243 -22.90 -3.35 23.74
CA TRP A 243 -22.91 -1.88 23.68
C TRP A 243 -22.00 -1.22 24.73
N ASP A 244 -21.28 -1.99 25.54
CA ASP A 244 -20.32 -1.46 26.52
C ASP A 244 -19.02 -1.03 25.82
N PRO A 245 -18.68 0.27 25.81
CA PRO A 245 -17.46 0.78 25.17
C PRO A 245 -16.16 0.21 25.76
N TYR A 246 -16.20 -0.42 26.94
CA TYR A 246 -15.02 -0.99 27.61
C TYR A 246 -14.87 -2.51 27.47
N TYR A 247 -15.81 -3.21 26.83
CA TYR A 247 -15.76 -4.67 26.69
C TYR A 247 -14.58 -5.14 25.80
N HIS A 248 -14.22 -4.36 24.79
CA HIS A 248 -13.18 -4.71 23.81
C HIS A 248 -11.76 -4.33 24.24
N GLN A 249 -11.58 -3.36 25.13
CA GLN A 249 -10.26 -2.99 25.66
C GLN A 249 -9.60 -4.15 26.42
N ARG A 250 -10.41 -5.07 26.96
CA ARG A 250 -9.99 -6.31 27.62
C ARG A 250 -9.61 -7.45 26.65
N ARG A 251 -10.00 -7.36 25.36
CA ARG A 251 -9.73 -8.37 24.31
C ARG A 251 -8.59 -8.00 23.36
N PHE A 252 -8.13 -6.75 23.34
CA PHE A 252 -6.98 -6.30 22.54
C PHE A 252 -5.65 -7.00 22.89
N GLN A 253 -5.60 -7.80 23.96
CA GLN A 253 -4.44 -8.64 24.30
C GLN A 253 -4.53 -10.09 23.79
N ASN A 254 -5.63 -10.49 23.13
CA ASN A 254 -5.80 -11.88 22.69
C ASN A 254 -6.11 -11.95 21.19
N GLU A 255 -5.05 -12.08 20.38
CA GLU A 255 -5.11 -12.28 18.91
C GLU A 255 -5.77 -13.60 18.50
N ASN A 256 -6.10 -14.47 19.47
CA ASN A 256 -6.79 -15.76 19.27
C ASN A 256 -8.30 -15.73 19.51
N ALA A 257 -8.90 -14.56 19.73
CA ALA A 257 -10.35 -14.46 19.89
C ALA A 257 -11.05 -14.42 18.53
N GLY A 258 -11.79 -15.48 18.17
CA GLY A 258 -12.60 -15.54 16.95
C GLY A 258 -13.51 -14.30 16.75
N MET A 259 -13.80 -14.01 15.48
CA MET A 259 -14.63 -12.87 15.06
C MET A 259 -16.02 -12.89 15.72
N SER A 260 -16.58 -11.72 16.03
CA SER A 260 -17.94 -11.62 16.57
C SER A 260 -18.99 -11.88 15.48
N PHE A 261 -20.22 -12.25 15.87
CA PHE A 261 -21.33 -12.43 14.91
C PHE A 261 -21.54 -11.21 13.99
N THR A 262 -21.52 -10.01 14.55
CA THR A 262 -21.63 -8.74 13.80
C THR A 262 -20.46 -8.50 12.85
N GLU A 263 -19.27 -8.94 13.22
CA GLU A 263 -18.10 -8.92 12.36
C GLU A 263 -18.23 -9.96 11.25
N HIS A 264 -18.80 -11.14 11.52
CA HIS A 264 -19.16 -12.10 10.47
C HIS A 264 -20.18 -11.53 9.49
N VAL A 265 -21.23 -10.85 9.99
CA VAL A 265 -22.24 -10.18 9.15
C VAL A 265 -21.60 -9.09 8.29
N PHE A 266 -20.76 -8.26 8.89
CA PHE A 266 -20.06 -7.19 8.16
C PHE A 266 -19.07 -7.75 7.13
N SER A 267 -18.26 -8.74 7.49
CA SER A 267 -17.33 -9.44 6.61
C SER A 267 -18.07 -10.10 5.44
N PHE A 268 -19.21 -10.73 5.69
CA PHE A 268 -20.05 -11.30 4.64
C PHE A 268 -20.55 -10.22 3.67
N VAL A 269 -21.15 -9.13 4.17
CA VAL A 269 -21.78 -8.11 3.31
C VAL A 269 -20.78 -7.19 2.64
N PHE A 270 -19.72 -6.76 3.32
CA PHE A 270 -18.76 -5.76 2.84
C PHE A 270 -17.35 -6.32 2.53
N GLY A 271 -16.95 -7.39 3.21
CA GLY A 271 -15.60 -7.96 3.12
C GLY A 271 -14.64 -7.36 4.16
N ASP A 272 -13.39 -7.84 4.14
CA ASP A 272 -12.38 -7.55 5.17
C ASP A 272 -11.31 -6.53 4.74
N GLY A 273 -11.55 -5.82 3.63
CA GLY A 273 -10.60 -4.87 3.04
C GLY A 273 -9.66 -5.49 2.01
N ASP A 274 -8.67 -4.71 1.57
CA ASP A 274 -7.67 -5.15 0.60
C ASP A 274 -6.62 -6.05 1.27
N PRO A 275 -6.47 -7.33 0.87
CA PRO A 275 -5.43 -8.19 1.43
C PRO A 275 -4.00 -7.78 1.04
N ASN A 276 -3.87 -6.91 0.03
CA ASN A 276 -2.62 -6.40 -0.53
C ASN A 276 -2.38 -4.92 -0.16
N GLU A 277 -2.98 -4.42 0.92
CA GLU A 277 -2.68 -3.08 1.42
C GLU A 277 -1.17 -2.97 1.77
N GLY A 278 -0.52 -1.91 1.26
CA GLY A 278 0.93 -1.70 1.45
C GLY A 278 1.82 -2.68 0.69
N ILE A 279 1.29 -3.48 -0.25
CA ILE A 279 2.08 -4.47 -0.97
C ILE A 279 3.17 -3.84 -1.86
N GLU A 280 2.90 -2.64 -2.39
CA GLU A 280 3.86 -1.91 -3.22
C GLU A 280 5.07 -1.47 -2.39
N GLU A 281 4.85 -1.05 -1.14
CA GLU A 281 5.94 -0.72 -0.21
C GLU A 281 6.80 -1.96 0.07
N GLN A 282 6.16 -3.11 0.26
CA GLN A 282 6.86 -4.39 0.42
C GLN A 282 7.62 -4.80 -0.84
N ARG A 283 7.06 -4.56 -2.03
CA ARG A 283 7.68 -4.82 -3.33
C ARG A 283 8.97 -4.02 -3.48
N TRP A 284 8.91 -2.70 -3.30
CA TRP A 284 10.09 -1.85 -3.43
C TRP A 284 11.16 -2.17 -2.39
N LYS A 285 10.74 -2.54 -1.18
CA LYS A 285 11.64 -3.01 -0.14
C LYS A 285 12.36 -4.30 -0.55
N MET A 286 11.65 -5.27 -1.14
CA MET A 286 12.28 -6.49 -1.65
C MET A 286 13.26 -6.21 -2.78
N ILE A 287 12.91 -5.34 -3.72
CA ILE A 287 13.78 -4.95 -4.84
C ILE A 287 15.04 -4.25 -4.31
N GLY A 288 14.89 -3.25 -3.45
CA GLY A 288 16.01 -2.51 -2.86
C GLY A 288 16.95 -3.42 -2.06
N GLN A 289 16.38 -4.33 -1.25
CA GLN A 289 17.15 -5.30 -0.49
C GLN A 289 17.87 -6.31 -1.39
N TYR A 290 17.22 -6.75 -2.48
CA TYR A 290 17.84 -7.63 -3.46
C TYR A 290 19.06 -6.96 -4.11
N ILE A 291 18.89 -5.74 -4.64
CA ILE A 291 19.97 -4.96 -5.27
C ILE A 291 21.10 -4.71 -4.28
N GLY A 292 20.79 -4.27 -3.06
CA GLY A 292 21.79 -4.02 -2.01
C GLY A 292 22.50 -5.29 -1.53
N SER A 293 21.85 -6.45 -1.55
CA SER A 293 22.46 -7.74 -1.19
C SER A 293 23.44 -8.27 -2.24
N ASN A 294 23.30 -7.75 -3.46
CA ASN A 294 24.02 -8.08 -4.68
C ASN A 294 25.01 -6.99 -5.10
N ASP A 295 25.40 -6.15 -4.13
CA ASP A 295 26.40 -5.08 -4.28
C ASP A 295 26.09 -4.14 -5.46
N GLY A 296 24.81 -3.81 -5.65
CA GLY A 296 24.36 -2.74 -6.55
C GLY A 296 24.39 -3.07 -8.05
N VAL A 297 24.71 -4.30 -8.47
CA VAL A 297 24.62 -4.72 -9.89
C VAL A 297 23.72 -5.94 -10.02
N VAL A 298 22.76 -5.86 -10.93
CA VAL A 298 21.77 -6.90 -11.18
C VAL A 298 21.41 -7.00 -12.66
N THR A 299 20.92 -8.16 -13.08
CA THR A 299 20.33 -8.33 -14.41
C THR A 299 18.81 -8.07 -14.37
N ALA A 300 18.19 -7.78 -15.52
CA ALA A 300 16.73 -7.61 -15.56
C ALA A 300 15.99 -8.88 -15.17
N GLU A 301 16.51 -10.05 -15.57
CA GLU A 301 15.93 -11.35 -15.27
C GLU A 301 15.90 -11.64 -13.76
N GLU A 302 16.91 -11.19 -13.02
CA GLU A 302 16.97 -11.34 -11.55
C GLU A 302 15.88 -10.53 -10.83
N LEU A 303 15.49 -9.38 -11.37
CA LEU A 303 14.44 -8.53 -10.81
C LEU A 303 13.02 -8.87 -11.32
N ALA A 304 12.92 -9.57 -12.44
CA ALA A 304 11.65 -9.94 -13.06
C ALA A 304 10.63 -10.62 -12.10
N PRO A 305 11.03 -11.51 -11.16
CA PRO A 305 10.10 -12.11 -10.20
C PRO A 305 9.42 -11.12 -9.24
N TYR A 306 9.92 -9.89 -9.13
CA TYR A 306 9.38 -8.85 -8.24
C TYR A 306 8.58 -7.78 -8.98
N LEU A 307 8.58 -7.82 -10.31
CA LEU A 307 7.99 -6.80 -11.16
C LEU A 307 6.70 -7.29 -11.83
N ASP A 308 5.93 -6.35 -12.38
CA ASP A 308 4.73 -6.63 -13.14
C ASP A 308 5.13 -6.99 -14.59
N VAL A 309 5.38 -8.29 -14.83
CA VAL A 309 5.69 -8.81 -16.17
C VAL A 309 4.44 -9.46 -16.77
N GLU A 310 4.00 -9.00 -17.94
CA GLU A 310 2.77 -9.48 -18.57
C GLU A 310 2.88 -10.89 -19.16
N SER A 311 4.09 -11.32 -19.51
CA SER A 311 4.38 -12.61 -20.15
C SER A 311 5.45 -13.40 -19.41
N ALA A 312 5.18 -14.69 -19.25
CA ALA A 312 6.14 -15.65 -18.73
C ALA A 312 7.30 -15.92 -19.70
N VAL A 313 7.09 -15.69 -21.00
CA VAL A 313 8.10 -15.94 -22.03
C VAL A 313 9.19 -14.87 -21.95
N LYS A 314 10.46 -15.30 -21.96
CA LYS A 314 11.61 -14.41 -22.11
C LYS A 314 11.43 -13.63 -23.40
N THR A 315 11.22 -12.34 -23.25
CA THR A 315 11.14 -11.39 -24.36
C THR A 315 12.40 -10.54 -24.24
N ASP A 316 13.02 -10.15 -25.35
CA ASP A 316 14.21 -9.27 -25.35
C ASP A 316 13.88 -7.82 -24.92
N ASP A 317 12.66 -7.60 -24.42
CA ASP A 317 12.18 -6.31 -23.94
C ASP A 317 12.38 -6.21 -22.42
N ASP A 318 13.44 -5.51 -22.02
CA ASP A 318 13.73 -5.19 -20.62
C ASP A 318 13.02 -3.91 -20.13
N SER A 319 11.99 -3.41 -20.85
CA SER A 319 11.26 -2.18 -20.47
C SER A 319 10.65 -2.21 -19.05
N TYR A 320 10.39 -3.40 -18.50
CA TYR A 320 9.83 -3.56 -17.16
C TYR A 320 10.75 -3.07 -16.03
N ILE A 321 12.07 -2.90 -16.28
CA ILE A 321 13.03 -2.44 -15.26
C ILE A 321 13.12 -0.92 -15.12
N LEU A 322 12.63 -0.15 -16.10
CA LEU A 322 12.74 1.31 -16.13
C LEU A 322 12.22 1.99 -14.84
N PRO A 323 11.10 1.55 -14.23
CA PRO A 323 10.66 2.12 -12.96
C PRO A 323 11.68 1.92 -11.82
N VAL A 324 12.40 0.80 -11.82
CA VAL A 324 13.43 0.51 -10.81
C VAL A 324 14.63 1.44 -10.97
N LEU A 325 15.05 1.68 -12.22
CA LEU A 325 16.13 2.63 -12.53
C LEU A 325 15.77 4.04 -12.05
N LEU A 326 14.53 4.48 -12.28
CA LEU A 326 14.06 5.77 -11.80
C LEU A 326 13.93 5.85 -10.27
N HIS A 327 13.62 4.73 -9.61
CA HIS A 327 13.39 4.70 -8.16
C HIS A 327 14.71 4.71 -7.37
N PHE A 328 15.71 3.95 -7.83
CA PHE A 328 17.01 3.78 -7.18
C PHE A 328 18.18 4.43 -7.93
N ASP A 329 17.90 5.30 -8.89
CA ASP A 329 18.91 6.02 -9.71
C ASP A 329 19.92 5.06 -10.37
N GLY A 330 19.38 4.03 -11.01
CA GLY A 330 20.15 3.02 -11.73
C GLY A 330 20.44 3.39 -13.17
N GLN A 331 21.52 2.84 -13.71
CA GLN A 331 21.97 3.09 -15.09
C GLN A 331 22.24 1.75 -15.82
N PRO A 332 21.87 1.64 -17.10
CA PRO A 332 22.22 0.48 -17.91
C PRO A 332 23.70 0.56 -18.33
N GLN A 333 24.42 -0.53 -18.16
CA GLN A 333 25.80 -0.69 -18.58
C GLN A 333 25.94 -1.96 -19.42
N VAL A 334 26.78 -1.92 -20.45
CA VAL A 334 27.00 -3.06 -21.34
C VAL A 334 28.28 -3.78 -20.90
N ASP A 335 28.21 -5.10 -20.77
CA ASP A 335 29.39 -5.91 -20.48
C ASP A 335 30.23 -6.19 -21.73
N ASN A 336 31.36 -6.86 -21.54
CA ASN A 336 32.27 -7.23 -22.65
C ASN A 336 31.63 -8.20 -23.66
N GLU A 337 30.55 -8.88 -23.27
CA GLU A 337 29.83 -9.87 -24.07
C GLU A 337 28.67 -9.22 -24.86
N GLY A 338 28.38 -7.94 -24.62
CA GLY A 338 27.29 -7.20 -25.24
C GLY A 338 25.94 -7.32 -24.53
N ASN A 339 25.91 -7.90 -23.32
CA ASN A 339 24.72 -7.96 -22.48
C ASN A 339 24.52 -6.66 -21.71
N ILE A 340 23.27 -6.29 -21.48
CA ILE A 340 22.90 -5.15 -20.65
C ILE A 340 22.77 -5.60 -19.19
N LEU A 341 23.51 -4.93 -18.32
CA LEU A 341 23.48 -5.05 -16.87
C LEU A 341 23.01 -3.73 -16.26
N TYR A 342 22.42 -3.79 -15.07
CA TYR A 342 21.89 -2.59 -14.40
C TYR A 342 22.69 -2.31 -13.14
N TRP A 343 23.32 -1.14 -13.14
CA TRP A 343 24.21 -0.67 -12.08
C TRP A 343 23.53 0.42 -11.26
N PHE A 344 23.63 0.31 -9.93
CA PHE A 344 23.03 1.20 -8.94
C PHE A 344 24.11 1.78 -8.02
N PRO A 345 24.81 2.85 -8.45
CA PRO A 345 25.97 3.39 -7.74
C PRO A 345 25.65 3.79 -6.29
N SER A 346 24.51 4.47 -6.11
CA SER A 346 24.06 4.95 -4.81
C SER A 346 23.87 3.83 -3.78
N LEU A 347 23.52 2.60 -4.23
CA LEU A 347 23.28 1.45 -3.37
C LEU A 347 24.57 0.65 -3.06
N GLN A 348 25.69 0.97 -3.72
CA GLN A 348 27.01 0.39 -3.44
C GLN A 348 27.73 1.11 -2.29
N ARG A 349 27.41 2.38 -2.06
CA ARG A 349 27.99 3.23 -1.02
C ARG A 349 27.38 2.87 0.34
N THR A 350 28.15 2.27 1.24
CA THR A 350 27.65 1.81 2.56
C THR A 350 28.56 2.19 3.72
N ALA A 351 27.94 2.51 4.86
CA ALA A 351 28.62 2.83 6.11
C ALA A 351 29.21 1.62 6.88
N ALA A 352 28.73 0.39 6.63
CA ALA A 352 29.12 -0.81 7.39
C ALA A 352 29.35 -2.06 6.50
N PRO A 353 30.56 -2.67 6.47
CA PRO A 353 30.95 -3.66 5.45
C PRO A 353 30.27 -5.03 5.57
N LYS A 354 30.39 -5.69 6.73
CA LYS A 354 30.03 -7.11 6.89
C LYS A 354 28.60 -7.31 7.39
N MET A 355 28.17 -6.42 8.28
CA MET A 355 26.85 -6.52 8.91
C MET A 355 25.74 -6.23 7.91
N SER A 356 25.87 -5.21 7.06
CA SER A 356 24.81 -4.80 6.13
C SER A 356 24.50 -5.86 5.06
N LYS A 357 25.51 -6.47 4.41
CA LYS A 357 25.30 -7.53 3.40
C LYS A 357 24.68 -8.77 4.01
N MET A 358 25.22 -9.23 5.14
CA MET A 358 24.71 -10.42 5.83
C MET A 358 23.30 -10.17 6.37
N LEU A 359 23.03 -8.99 6.92
CA LEU A 359 21.72 -8.57 7.41
C LEU A 359 20.72 -8.44 6.26
N LEU A 360 21.09 -7.82 5.13
CA LEU A 360 20.25 -7.76 3.94
C LEU A 360 19.95 -9.16 3.39
N LYS A 361 20.96 -10.03 3.27
CA LYS A 361 20.74 -11.43 2.86
C LYS A 361 19.86 -12.21 3.84
N LYS A 362 20.02 -11.99 5.15
CA LYS A 362 19.20 -12.63 6.19
C LYS A 362 17.76 -12.12 6.14
N ILE A 363 17.58 -10.81 6.10
CA ILE A 363 16.27 -10.15 6.01
C ILE A 363 15.58 -10.56 4.72
N PHE A 364 16.29 -10.50 3.59
CA PHE A 364 15.77 -10.95 2.31
C PHE A 364 15.39 -12.43 2.35
N LYS A 365 16.25 -13.31 2.88
CA LYS A 365 15.93 -14.72 3.08
C LYS A 365 14.79 -14.94 4.09
N GLU A 366 14.53 -14.04 5.01
CA GLU A 366 13.38 -14.11 5.93
C GLU A 366 12.09 -13.66 5.24
N HIS A 367 12.16 -12.59 4.43
CA HIS A 367 11.01 -12.05 3.69
C HIS A 367 10.65 -12.92 2.47
N VAL A 368 11.64 -13.55 1.84
CA VAL A 368 11.53 -14.40 0.63
C VAL A 368 11.63 -15.89 0.97
N GLY A 369 12.04 -16.27 2.19
CA GLY A 369 12.20 -17.67 2.62
C GLY A 369 10.92 -18.37 3.03
N GLY A 370 9.78 -17.86 2.58
CA GLY A 370 8.63 -18.73 2.35
C GLY A 370 8.93 -19.76 1.24
N PRO A 371 8.01 -20.68 0.95
CA PRO A 371 8.15 -21.64 -0.16
C PRO A 371 8.28 -20.98 -1.55
N ASP A 372 7.94 -19.69 -1.67
CA ASP A 372 7.84 -18.96 -2.92
C ASP A 372 8.97 -17.90 -3.01
N LYS A 373 10.00 -18.12 -3.86
CA LYS A 373 11.12 -17.17 -4.08
C LYS A 373 10.77 -15.94 -4.94
N PHE A 374 9.51 -15.51 -4.93
CA PHE A 374 9.00 -14.47 -5.83
C PHE A 374 7.93 -13.60 -5.15
N PHE A 375 7.65 -12.43 -5.73
CA PHE A 375 6.64 -11.53 -5.22
C PHE A 375 5.23 -12.07 -5.49
N LYS A 376 4.53 -12.48 -4.42
CA LYS A 376 3.19 -13.07 -4.51
C LYS A 376 2.13 -12.16 -3.94
N GLU A 377 1.17 -11.81 -4.78
CA GLU A 377 -0.02 -11.08 -4.37
C GLU A 377 -1.05 -12.05 -3.81
N LYS A 378 -1.76 -11.64 -2.76
CA LYS A 378 -2.80 -12.43 -2.13
C LYS A 378 -4.09 -12.30 -2.92
N LYS A 379 -4.79 -13.43 -3.09
CA LYS A 379 -6.13 -13.43 -3.70
C LYS A 379 -7.12 -12.74 -2.75
N TRP A 380 -8.08 -12.05 -3.34
CA TRP A 380 -9.21 -11.48 -2.62
C TRP A 380 -10.15 -12.60 -2.19
N GLU A 381 -10.37 -12.70 -0.89
CA GLU A 381 -11.39 -13.56 -0.31
C GLU A 381 -12.71 -12.80 -0.21
N LEU A 382 -13.84 -13.49 -0.36
CA LEU A 382 -15.14 -12.82 -0.18
C LEU A 382 -15.36 -12.41 1.28
N SER A 383 -14.89 -13.25 2.20
CA SER A 383 -15.01 -13.12 3.66
C SER A 383 -14.01 -14.07 4.32
N LYS A 384 -13.33 -13.64 5.38
CA LYS A 384 -12.42 -14.45 6.21
C LYS A 384 -13.15 -15.41 7.17
N THR A 385 -14.48 -15.35 7.20
CA THR A 385 -15.34 -16.18 8.07
C THR A 385 -15.28 -17.65 7.69
N ARG A 386 -15.42 -18.54 8.68
CA ARG A 386 -15.50 -19.99 8.43
C ARG A 386 -16.75 -20.32 7.60
N ASN A 387 -16.69 -21.39 6.81
CA ASN A 387 -17.81 -21.79 5.92
C ASN A 387 -19.14 -21.96 6.66
N GLU A 388 -19.11 -22.52 7.88
CA GLU A 388 -20.29 -22.70 8.74
C GLU A 388 -20.92 -21.37 9.16
N GLU A 389 -20.10 -20.42 9.60
CA GLU A 389 -20.54 -19.09 10.03
C GLU A 389 -21.11 -18.28 8.87
N ARG A 390 -20.48 -18.40 7.70
CA ARG A 390 -20.97 -17.80 6.47
C ARG A 390 -22.32 -18.37 6.05
N ALA A 391 -22.52 -19.67 6.19
CA ALA A 391 -23.81 -20.32 5.93
C ALA A 391 -24.88 -19.83 6.91
N LEU A 392 -24.54 -19.67 8.19
CA LEU A 392 -25.45 -19.13 9.21
C LEU A 392 -25.86 -17.69 8.91
N VAL A 393 -24.90 -16.81 8.60
CA VAL A 393 -25.16 -15.40 8.24
C VAL A 393 -26.00 -15.32 6.96
N GLY A 394 -25.67 -16.13 5.96
CA GLY A 394 -26.45 -16.23 4.73
C GLY A 394 -27.88 -16.73 4.99
N GLY A 395 -28.05 -17.74 5.85
CA GLY A 395 -29.35 -18.27 6.25
C GLY A 395 -30.19 -17.25 7.01
N LEU A 396 -29.60 -16.53 7.96
CA LEU A 396 -30.28 -15.48 8.73
C LEU A 396 -30.67 -14.28 7.85
N GLY A 397 -29.79 -13.88 6.94
CA GLY A 397 -30.13 -12.88 5.91
C GLY A 397 -31.27 -13.36 5.01
N GLY A 398 -31.27 -14.64 4.64
CA GLY A 398 -32.30 -15.24 3.77
C GLY A 398 -33.65 -15.30 4.46
N PHE A 399 -33.65 -15.64 5.75
CA PHE A 399 -34.82 -15.58 6.62
C PHE A 399 -35.37 -14.14 6.69
N ASN A 400 -34.51 -13.15 6.92
CA ASN A 400 -34.91 -11.75 6.92
C ASN A 400 -35.54 -11.31 5.59
N LEU A 401 -34.89 -11.62 4.46
CA LEU A 401 -35.38 -11.29 3.12
C LEU A 401 -36.75 -11.94 2.85
N PHE A 402 -36.90 -13.22 3.19
CA PHE A 402 -38.17 -13.92 3.07
C PHE A 402 -39.27 -13.25 3.91
N GLY A 403 -38.97 -12.93 5.16
CA GLY A 403 -39.90 -12.20 6.03
C GLY A 403 -40.33 -10.87 5.43
N VAL A 404 -39.40 -10.08 4.90
CA VAL A 404 -39.70 -8.78 4.28
C VAL A 404 -40.58 -8.95 3.03
N ILE A 405 -40.31 -9.96 2.19
CA ILE A 405 -41.14 -10.26 1.01
C ILE A 405 -42.56 -10.66 1.44
N LEU A 406 -42.68 -11.55 2.44
CA LEU A 406 -43.97 -12.01 2.95
C LEU A 406 -44.77 -10.84 3.56
N LEU A 407 -44.13 -10.02 4.40
CA LEU A 407 -44.75 -8.83 4.99
C LEU A 407 -45.21 -7.84 3.90
N SER A 408 -44.39 -7.65 2.87
CA SER A 408 -44.75 -6.81 1.71
C SER A 408 -45.97 -7.34 0.96
N ALA A 409 -46.10 -8.66 0.81
CA ALA A 409 -47.27 -9.28 0.20
C ALA A 409 -48.53 -9.10 1.06
N ILE A 410 -48.41 -9.25 2.39
CA ILE A 410 -49.51 -9.03 3.34
C ILE A 410 -50.01 -7.57 3.23
N PHE A 411 -49.12 -6.58 3.30
CA PHE A 411 -49.52 -5.17 3.20
C PHE A 411 -50.07 -4.77 1.82
N LYS A 412 -49.62 -5.39 0.72
CA LYS A 412 -50.17 -5.13 -0.62
C LYS A 412 -51.58 -5.69 -0.83
N ASN A 413 -51.86 -6.85 -0.24
CA ASN A 413 -53.15 -7.55 -0.41
C ASN A 413 -54.21 -7.11 0.61
N ALA A 414 -53.80 -6.49 1.71
CA ALA A 414 -54.71 -6.01 2.74
C ALA A 414 -55.40 -4.69 2.34
N LYS A 415 -56.63 -4.79 1.81
CA LYS A 415 -57.61 -3.68 1.83
C LYS A 415 -58.30 -3.49 3.20
N PHE A 416 -57.83 -4.15 4.25
CA PHE A 416 -58.43 -4.11 5.59
C PHE A 416 -57.38 -4.56 6.60
N VAL A 417 -56.98 -3.68 7.53
CA VAL A 417 -57.10 -3.91 8.98
C VAL A 417 -57.14 -2.53 9.64
N GLU A 418 -58.33 -2.00 9.87
CA GLU A 418 -58.53 -1.15 11.05
C GLU A 418 -58.85 -2.06 12.25
N PRO A 419 -58.39 -1.69 13.46
CA PRO A 419 -57.53 -0.55 13.75
C PRO A 419 -56.06 -0.91 13.51
N ILE A 420 -55.39 -0.10 12.71
CA ILE A 420 -53.94 -0.17 12.53
C ILE A 420 -53.32 0.09 13.91
N SER A 421 -52.72 -0.94 14.51
CA SER A 421 -51.88 -0.71 15.70
C SER A 421 -50.83 0.35 15.33
N PRO A 422 -50.55 1.35 16.19
CA PRO A 422 -49.52 2.37 15.92
C PRO A 422 -48.19 1.75 15.48
N PHE A 423 -47.88 0.55 15.97
CA PHE A 423 -46.73 -0.24 15.56
C PHE A 423 -46.78 -0.68 14.08
N THR A 424 -47.91 -1.20 13.60
CA THR A 424 -48.05 -1.65 12.21
C THR A 424 -47.95 -0.48 11.22
N MET A 425 -48.45 0.71 11.60
CA MET A 425 -48.28 1.93 10.82
C MET A 425 -46.79 2.30 10.67
N PHE A 426 -46.07 2.34 11.78
CA PHE A 426 -44.62 2.58 11.79
C PHE A 426 -43.85 1.57 10.91
N VAL A 427 -44.24 0.29 10.97
CA VAL A 427 -43.60 -0.76 10.16
C VAL A 427 -43.88 -0.59 8.67
N ASN A 428 -45.07 -0.15 8.30
CA ASN A 428 -45.38 0.18 6.91
C ASN A 428 -44.53 1.35 6.39
N ASP A 429 -44.32 2.38 7.22
CA ASP A 429 -43.51 3.55 6.86
C ASP A 429 -42.02 3.20 6.67
N ILE A 430 -41.48 2.29 7.49
CA ILE A 430 -40.09 1.82 7.39
C ILE A 430 -39.91 0.62 6.43
N LEU A 431 -41.00 0.02 5.94
CA LEU A 431 -40.97 -1.11 5.00
C LEU A 431 -40.04 -0.89 3.79
N PRO A 432 -40.07 0.25 3.06
CA PRO A 432 -39.14 0.46 1.95
C PRO A 432 -37.67 0.43 2.40
N LEU A 433 -37.36 0.92 3.60
CA LEU A 433 -36.01 0.84 4.16
C LEU A 433 -35.63 -0.62 4.48
N LEU A 434 -36.55 -1.41 5.05
CA LEU A 434 -36.34 -2.83 5.30
C LEU A 434 -36.14 -3.63 4.00
N GLN A 435 -36.88 -3.31 2.94
CA GLN A 435 -36.71 -3.89 1.61
C GLN A 435 -35.33 -3.57 1.02
N VAL A 436 -34.93 -2.30 1.04
CA VAL A 436 -33.60 -1.88 0.56
C VAL A 436 -32.50 -2.57 1.37
N TYR A 437 -32.63 -2.62 2.69
CA TYR A 437 -31.68 -3.30 3.57
C TYR A 437 -31.56 -4.79 3.23
N ALA A 438 -32.67 -5.53 3.22
CA ALA A 438 -32.69 -6.96 2.95
C ALA A 438 -32.21 -7.31 1.52
N ALA A 439 -32.56 -6.49 0.53
CA ALA A 439 -32.06 -6.66 -0.83
C ALA A 439 -30.55 -6.37 -0.93
N SER A 440 -30.09 -5.28 -0.31
CA SER A 440 -28.67 -4.88 -0.31
C SER A 440 -27.77 -5.91 0.36
N PHE A 441 -28.27 -6.59 1.41
CA PHE A 441 -27.56 -7.65 2.12
C PHE A 441 -27.04 -8.76 1.19
N PHE A 442 -27.77 -9.05 0.10
CA PHE A 442 -27.37 -10.03 -0.91
C PHE A 442 -26.82 -9.39 -2.19
N ALA A 443 -27.36 -8.24 -2.60
CA ALA A 443 -26.93 -7.57 -3.82
C ALA A 443 -25.46 -7.11 -3.73
N ILE A 444 -25.03 -6.57 -2.58
CA ILE A 444 -23.66 -6.11 -2.36
C ILE A 444 -22.64 -7.26 -2.48
N PRO A 445 -22.75 -8.37 -1.71
CA PRO A 445 -21.78 -9.46 -1.82
C PRO A 445 -21.83 -10.15 -3.18
N LEU A 446 -22.99 -10.23 -3.85
CA LEU A 446 -23.10 -10.77 -5.20
C LEU A 446 -22.31 -9.91 -6.21
N ALA A 447 -22.51 -8.60 -6.19
CA ALA A 447 -21.77 -7.68 -7.03
C ALA A 447 -20.27 -7.76 -6.73
N ARG A 448 -19.88 -7.76 -5.44
CA ARG A 448 -18.48 -7.89 -5.01
C ARG A 448 -17.87 -9.20 -5.51
N TRP A 449 -18.58 -10.32 -5.41
CA TRP A 449 -18.10 -11.61 -5.89
C TRP A 449 -17.70 -11.57 -7.37
N VAL A 450 -18.50 -10.93 -8.23
CA VAL A 450 -18.18 -10.78 -9.67
C VAL A 450 -16.88 -9.99 -9.87
N PHE A 451 -16.69 -8.88 -9.14
CA PHE A 451 -15.45 -8.08 -9.22
C PHE A 451 -14.24 -8.84 -8.67
N ILE A 452 -14.42 -9.58 -7.57
CA ILE A 452 -13.36 -10.41 -6.97
C ILE A 452 -12.89 -11.49 -7.94
N GLN A 453 -13.80 -12.14 -8.67
CA GLN A 453 -13.39 -13.17 -9.66
C GLN A 453 -12.49 -12.58 -10.76
N LYS A 454 -12.87 -11.42 -11.31
CA LYS A 454 -12.05 -10.73 -12.32
C LYS A 454 -10.67 -10.36 -11.77
N ARG A 455 -10.65 -9.74 -10.58
CA ARG A 455 -9.41 -9.32 -9.93
C ARG A 455 -8.50 -10.49 -9.56
N ASN A 456 -9.08 -11.59 -9.09
CA ASN A 456 -8.33 -12.80 -8.75
C ASN A 456 -7.74 -13.47 -9.98
N ALA A 457 -8.44 -13.45 -11.13
CA ALA A 457 -7.90 -13.94 -12.39
C ALA A 457 -6.68 -13.12 -12.85
N GLU A 458 -6.74 -11.79 -12.73
CA GLU A 458 -5.62 -10.90 -13.03
C GLU A 458 -4.44 -11.09 -12.08
N ILE A 459 -4.70 -11.21 -10.77
CA ILE A 459 -3.69 -11.51 -9.75
C ILE A 459 -3.02 -12.86 -10.04
N GLU A 460 -3.81 -13.87 -10.37
CA GLU A 460 -3.30 -15.20 -10.68
C GLU A 460 -2.46 -15.21 -11.95
N LYS A 461 -2.86 -14.47 -13.00
CA LYS A 461 -2.04 -14.30 -14.20
C LYS A 461 -0.67 -13.69 -13.86
N ARG A 462 -0.64 -12.62 -13.07
CA ARG A 462 0.61 -11.94 -12.68
C ARG A 462 1.49 -12.80 -11.76
N ASN A 463 0.89 -13.47 -10.78
CA ASN A 463 1.63 -14.38 -9.90
C ASN A 463 2.23 -15.56 -10.68
N ARG A 464 1.49 -16.16 -11.62
CA ARG A 464 2.02 -17.23 -12.49
C ARG A 464 3.19 -16.75 -13.34
N ALA A 465 3.12 -15.53 -13.88
CA ALA A 465 4.23 -14.96 -14.66
C ALA A 465 5.50 -14.81 -13.79
N ARG A 466 5.36 -14.30 -12.56
CA ARG A 466 6.48 -14.14 -11.62
C ARG A 466 7.04 -15.47 -11.12
N GLU A 467 6.18 -16.46 -10.89
CA GLU A 467 6.55 -17.82 -10.53
C GLU A 467 7.42 -18.46 -11.62
N LEU A 468 6.99 -18.37 -12.89
CA LEU A 468 7.75 -18.90 -14.02
C LEU A 468 9.11 -18.21 -14.19
N ARG A 469 9.19 -16.89 -13.96
CA ARG A 469 10.46 -16.15 -13.95
C ARG A 469 11.38 -16.58 -12.80
N ALA A 470 10.83 -16.84 -11.62
CA ALA A 470 11.60 -17.35 -10.50
C ALA A 470 12.13 -18.76 -10.76
N GLN A 471 11.32 -19.64 -11.34
CA GLN A 471 11.76 -20.98 -11.75
C GLN A 471 12.89 -20.92 -12.79
N ALA A 472 12.83 -19.99 -13.74
CA ALA A 472 13.90 -19.77 -14.71
C ALA A 472 15.23 -19.30 -14.08
N LEU A 473 15.19 -18.65 -12.90
CA LEU A 473 16.39 -18.29 -12.14
C LEU A 473 16.94 -19.45 -11.29
N GLU A 474 16.10 -20.41 -10.89
CA GLU A 474 16.56 -21.61 -10.16
C GLU A 474 17.33 -22.57 -11.06
N LEU A 475 16.89 -22.69 -12.32
CA LEU A 475 17.53 -23.50 -13.35
C LEU A 475 17.91 -22.62 -14.54
N PRO A 476 18.95 -21.77 -14.40
CA PRO A 476 19.30 -20.80 -15.42
C PRO A 476 19.94 -21.48 -16.64
N ASP A 477 19.54 -21.02 -17.82
CA ASP A 477 20.25 -21.32 -19.07
C ASP A 477 21.70 -20.85 -19.00
N ILE A 478 22.58 -21.44 -19.82
CA ILE A 478 24.02 -21.13 -19.83
C ILE A 478 24.27 -19.63 -20.03
N ASP A 479 23.53 -19.00 -20.94
CA ASP A 479 23.67 -17.57 -21.24
C ASP A 479 23.21 -16.70 -20.08
N LEU A 480 22.10 -17.06 -19.43
CA LEU A 480 21.62 -16.35 -18.24
C LEU A 480 22.60 -16.48 -17.08
N LYS A 481 23.16 -17.67 -16.89
CA LYS A 481 24.18 -17.91 -15.86
C LYS A 481 25.43 -17.05 -16.10
N ARG A 482 25.90 -16.93 -17.35
CA ARG A 482 27.01 -16.04 -17.70
C ARG A 482 26.69 -14.57 -17.42
N LYS A 483 25.51 -14.10 -17.85
CA LYS A 483 25.04 -12.73 -17.59
C LYS A 483 25.01 -12.41 -16.08
N ILE A 484 24.51 -13.35 -15.27
CA ILE A 484 24.51 -13.20 -13.81
C ILE A 484 25.94 -13.15 -13.25
N LEU A 485 26.86 -14.00 -13.73
CA LEU A 485 28.25 -13.97 -13.28
C LEU A 485 28.95 -12.65 -13.66
N SER A 486 28.74 -12.18 -14.88
CA SER A 486 29.21 -10.87 -15.37
C SER A 486 28.72 -9.72 -14.47
N ALA A 487 27.45 -9.76 -14.04
CA ALA A 487 26.90 -8.82 -13.06
C ALA A 487 27.62 -8.86 -11.70
N ARG A 488 28.04 -10.05 -11.25
CA ARG A 488 28.78 -10.21 -9.98
C ARG A 488 30.21 -9.71 -10.10
N ASP A 489 30.85 -9.92 -11.25
CA ASP A 489 32.22 -9.46 -11.50
C ASP A 489 32.29 -7.93 -11.60
N MET A 490 31.24 -7.27 -12.09
CA MET A 490 31.12 -5.81 -12.10
C MET A 490 30.67 -5.21 -10.75
N SER A 491 30.23 -6.03 -9.80
CA SER A 491 29.70 -5.54 -8.53
C SER A 491 30.83 -5.25 -7.54
N GLU A 492 31.12 -3.97 -7.33
CA GLU A 492 32.08 -3.51 -6.32
C GLU A 492 31.39 -2.64 -5.27
N ARG A 493 31.71 -2.90 -3.99
CA ARG A 493 31.11 -2.17 -2.87
C ARG A 493 32.13 -1.26 -2.22
N THR A 494 31.84 0.03 -2.17
CA THR A 494 32.63 1.02 -1.44
C THR A 494 32.11 1.14 -0.01
N VAL A 495 32.97 0.78 0.94
CA VAL A 495 32.65 0.84 2.37
C VAL A 495 33.37 2.01 3.00
N MET A 496 32.61 2.94 3.56
CA MET A 496 33.12 4.17 4.14
C MET A 496 33.53 3.97 5.60
N GLY A 497 34.81 3.68 5.80
CA GLY A 497 35.42 3.54 7.11
C GLY A 497 35.62 4.88 7.82
N GLN A 498 35.85 4.85 9.13
CA GLN A 498 36.14 6.07 9.89
C GLN A 498 37.42 6.79 9.43
N HIS A 499 38.37 6.05 8.87
CA HIS A 499 39.65 6.59 8.36
C HIS A 499 39.54 7.35 7.03
N GLN A 500 38.40 7.30 6.34
CA GLN A 500 38.17 8.01 5.07
C GLN A 500 37.36 9.29 5.25
N ILE A 501 36.93 9.60 6.48
CA ILE A 501 36.14 10.79 6.79
C ILE A 501 37.06 12.01 6.79
N VAL A 502 36.76 12.97 5.92
CA VAL A 502 37.50 14.23 5.82
C VAL A 502 36.83 15.36 6.60
N TYR A 503 35.51 15.33 6.73
CA TYR A 503 34.76 16.39 7.40
C TYR A 503 33.65 15.82 8.27
N SER A 504 33.44 16.40 9.44
CA SER A 504 32.30 16.08 10.31
C SER A 504 31.66 17.35 10.83
N THR A 505 30.33 17.42 10.82
CA THR A 505 29.59 18.58 11.34
C THR A 505 29.54 18.61 12.88
N ASP A 506 29.95 17.53 13.55
CA ASP A 506 29.96 17.44 15.02
C ASP A 506 31.18 18.12 15.65
N LYS A 507 32.29 18.23 14.91
CA LYS A 507 33.55 18.82 15.37
C LYS A 507 33.68 20.26 14.88
N ASP A 508 34.30 21.12 15.69
CA ASP A 508 34.64 22.48 15.23
C ASP A 508 35.75 22.41 14.16
N ILE A 509 35.74 23.37 13.22
CA ILE A 509 36.68 23.42 12.09
C ILE A 509 38.14 23.42 12.56
N SER A 510 38.42 23.98 13.75
CA SER A 510 39.76 24.02 14.35
C SER A 510 40.23 22.68 14.95
N GLU A 511 39.30 21.78 15.29
CA GLU A 511 39.62 20.42 15.77
C GLU A 511 39.63 19.40 14.62
N GLN A 512 39.09 19.80 13.47
CA GLN A 512 39.27 19.13 12.20
C GLN A 512 40.62 19.57 11.65
N ASP A 513 41.71 19.12 12.30
CA ASP A 513 43.05 19.20 11.73
C ASP A 513 42.96 18.53 10.35
N TYR A 514 42.88 19.35 9.31
CA TYR A 514 43.36 18.93 8.01
C TYR A 514 44.78 18.52 8.30
N ASP A 515 45.13 17.24 8.18
CA ASP A 515 46.50 16.79 8.32
C ASP A 515 47.33 17.60 7.32
N GLU A 516 47.88 18.74 7.75
CA GLU A 516 48.73 19.62 6.95
C GLU A 516 49.93 18.79 6.46
N GLN A 517 50.28 17.75 7.22
CA GLN A 517 51.26 16.72 6.89
C GLN A 517 50.85 15.88 5.66
N GLU A 518 49.58 15.54 5.47
CA GLU A 518 49.13 14.71 4.34
C GLU A 518 49.01 15.53 3.05
N TRP A 519 48.61 16.80 3.16
CA TRP A 519 48.66 17.77 2.05
C TRP A 519 50.09 18.09 1.61
N ASP A 520 51.02 18.28 2.55
CA ASP A 520 52.43 18.53 2.26
C ASP A 520 53.11 17.32 1.59
N VAL A 521 52.75 16.10 1.98
CA VAL A 521 53.27 14.86 1.37
C VAL A 521 52.75 14.70 -0.06
N ARG A 522 51.47 15.02 -0.33
CA ARG A 522 50.92 14.99 -1.69
C ARG A 522 51.50 16.07 -2.60
N PHE A 523 51.82 17.25 -2.07
CA PHE A 523 52.47 18.32 -2.84
C PHE A 523 53.97 18.07 -3.08
N LYS A 524 54.67 17.42 -2.15
CA LYS A 524 56.11 17.12 -2.28
C LYS A 524 56.41 15.83 -3.07
N GLY A 525 55.40 15.02 -3.34
CA GLY A 525 55.50 13.76 -4.09
C GLY A 525 55.06 13.80 -5.56
N GLY A 526 54.71 14.97 -6.10
CA GLY A 526 54.29 15.20 -7.49
C GLY A 526 55.41 15.68 -8.41
#